data_AF-A0A7J7IZ62-F1
#
_entry.id   AF-A0A7J7IZ62-F1
#
_cell.length_a   1.000
_cell.length_b   1.000
_cell.length_c   1.000
_cell.angle_alpha   90.00
_cell.angle_beta   90.00
_cell.angle_gamma   90.00
#
_symmetry.space_group_name_H-M   'P 1'
#
loop_
_entity.id
_entity.type
_entity.pdbx_description
1 polymer ?
#
loop_
_entity_poly.entity_id
_entity_poly.type
_entity_poly.pdbx_seq_one_letter_code
_entity_poly.pdbx_strand_id
1 'polypeptide(L)'
;MMGFPADLLTTLILVGLLTPSACYNFCNSSRSYVSPQVPTNIRQLRVGDIKIVAGLGDSFTVANGARSTSFSRVHEEYRGDSFSAGGRGSYEYGSTTFPNILKVFNRHLYGYAIGKGNVTSINARFNLAEAGATFRHMPVQARRLIYKMKNDPYIDFQNDWKIVNLFIGQHDQCVACANMVSISNYLTVALLYLPLE
;
A
#
# COMPACT_ATOMS: atom_id res chain seq x y z
N MET A 1 4.03 -28.40 -18.07
CA MET A 1 2.78 -28.22 -17.30
C MET A 1 3.13 -28.35 -15.82
N MET A 2 3.38 -27.22 -15.15
CA MET A 2 3.53 -27.18 -13.69
C MET A 2 2.28 -26.51 -13.15
N GLY A 3 1.47 -27.29 -12.42
CA GLY A 3 0.26 -26.79 -11.77
C GLY A 3 0.64 -25.86 -10.63
N PHE A 4 0.10 -24.65 -10.68
CA PHE A 4 0.08 -23.77 -9.51
C PHE A 4 -0.97 -24.30 -8.53
N PRO A 5 -0.65 -24.45 -7.23
CA PRO A 5 -1.63 -24.86 -6.24
C PRO A 5 -2.75 -23.81 -6.15
N ALA A 6 -3.99 -24.28 -6.14
CA ALA A 6 -5.22 -23.49 -6.18
C ALA A 6 -5.42 -22.53 -4.99
N ASP A 7 -4.51 -22.54 -4.01
CA ASP A 7 -4.62 -21.77 -2.77
C ASP A 7 -4.07 -20.33 -2.88
N LEU A 8 -3.38 -19.98 -3.98
CA LEU A 8 -2.89 -18.61 -4.21
C LEU A 8 -3.89 -17.73 -4.99
N LEU A 9 -4.89 -18.33 -5.63
CA LEU A 9 -5.85 -17.63 -6.48
C LEU A 9 -7.05 -17.05 -5.70
N THR A 10 -7.23 -17.44 -4.44
CA THR A 10 -8.42 -17.09 -3.65
C THR A 10 -8.31 -15.79 -2.86
N THR A 11 -7.21 -15.03 -2.98
CA THR A 11 -7.03 -13.74 -2.27
C THR A 11 -6.96 -12.52 -3.20
N LEU A 12 -7.30 -12.69 -4.49
CA LEU A 12 -7.56 -11.56 -5.37
C LEU A 12 -9.08 -11.47 -5.64
N ILE A 13 -9.60 -10.24 -5.49
CA ILE A 13 -10.99 -9.81 -5.70
C ILE A 13 -11.91 -10.00 -4.48
N LEU A 14 -11.82 -9.03 -3.55
CA LEU A 14 -12.95 -8.63 -2.71
C LEU A 14 -13.19 -7.11 -2.82
N VAL A 15 -13.06 -6.56 -4.02
CA VAL A 15 -13.51 -5.19 -4.35
C VAL A 15 -14.85 -5.22 -5.12
N GLY A 16 -15.38 -6.41 -5.44
CA GLY A 16 -16.52 -6.55 -6.37
C GLY A 16 -17.91 -6.83 -5.77
N LEU A 17 -18.07 -7.08 -4.46
CA LEU A 17 -19.37 -7.50 -3.90
C LEU A 17 -19.67 -6.88 -2.52
N LEU A 18 -19.27 -5.64 -2.28
CA LEU A 18 -19.91 -4.85 -1.23
C LEU A 18 -21.20 -4.27 -1.80
N THR A 19 -22.27 -5.05 -1.76
CA THR A 19 -23.60 -4.46 -1.90
C THR A 19 -23.75 -3.36 -0.83
N PRO A 20 -24.48 -2.26 -1.10
CA PRO A 20 -24.68 -1.19 -0.12
C PRO A 20 -25.18 -1.73 1.23
N SER A 21 -25.96 -2.80 1.22
CA SER A 21 -26.46 -3.50 2.42
C SER A 21 -25.39 -4.27 3.19
N ALA A 22 -24.43 -4.93 2.53
CA ALA A 22 -23.30 -5.57 3.19
C ALA A 22 -22.37 -4.53 3.83
N CYS A 23 -22.13 -3.42 3.13
CA CYS A 23 -21.36 -2.29 3.65
C CYS A 23 -22.07 -1.61 4.85
N TYR A 24 -23.38 -1.42 4.75
CA TYR A 24 -24.21 -0.86 5.83
C TYR A 24 -24.21 -1.73 7.09
N ASN A 25 -24.38 -3.04 6.95
CA ASN A 25 -24.35 -3.97 8.09
C ASN A 25 -22.95 -4.14 8.69
N PHE A 26 -21.89 -4.01 7.89
CA PHE A 26 -20.51 -4.00 8.36
C PHE A 26 -20.22 -2.75 9.21
N CYS A 27 -20.66 -1.58 8.75
CA CYS A 27 -20.50 -0.31 9.46
C CYS A 27 -21.37 -0.20 10.73
N ASN A 28 -22.52 -0.89 10.77
CA ASN A 28 -23.48 -0.84 11.88
C ASN A 28 -23.31 -1.98 12.91
N SER A 29 -22.18 -2.70 12.85
CA SER A 29 -21.89 -3.77 13.79
C SER A 29 -21.37 -3.20 15.12
N SER A 30 -21.92 -3.65 16.25
CA SER A 30 -21.41 -3.32 17.59
C SER A 30 -20.07 -4.02 17.92
N ARG A 31 -19.52 -4.82 16.99
CA ARG A 31 -18.24 -5.52 17.18
C ARG A 31 -17.08 -4.58 16.89
N SER A 32 -16.09 -4.60 17.79
CA SER A 32 -14.80 -3.99 17.55
C SER A 32 -14.15 -4.56 16.28
N TYR A 33 -13.66 -3.66 15.42
CA TYR A 33 -12.87 -3.98 14.25
C TYR A 33 -11.46 -4.48 14.60
N VAL A 34 -11.01 -4.22 15.83
CA VAL A 34 -9.78 -4.75 16.43
C VAL A 34 -10.10 -5.99 17.24
N SER A 35 -9.31 -7.04 17.08
CA SER A 35 -9.41 -8.27 17.85
C SER A 35 -8.98 -8.05 19.31
N PRO A 36 -9.58 -8.76 20.30
CA PRO A 36 -9.18 -8.65 21.70
C PRO A 36 -7.72 -9.05 21.97
N GLN A 37 -7.16 -9.91 21.12
CA GLN A 37 -5.77 -10.32 21.15
C GLN A 37 -5.19 -10.18 19.74
N VAL A 38 -3.89 -9.87 19.65
CA VAL A 38 -3.19 -9.78 18.36
C VAL A 38 -3.24 -11.17 17.70
N PRO A 39 -3.82 -11.30 16.50
CA PRO A 39 -3.95 -12.60 15.85
C PRO A 39 -2.57 -13.10 15.44
N THR A 40 -2.37 -14.42 15.47
CA THR A 40 -1.12 -15.06 15.02
C THR A 40 -1.24 -15.68 13.63
N ASN A 41 -2.45 -15.69 13.05
CA ASN A 41 -2.70 -16.17 11.70
C ASN A 41 -3.68 -15.28 10.94
N ILE A 42 -3.59 -15.31 9.61
CA ILE A 42 -4.39 -14.49 8.71
C ILE A 42 -5.90 -14.76 8.80
N ARG A 43 -6.30 -15.98 9.18
CA ARG A 43 -7.72 -16.37 9.27
C ARG A 43 -8.45 -15.71 10.44
N GLN A 44 -7.70 -15.31 11.47
CA GLN A 44 -8.22 -14.60 12.63
C GLN A 44 -8.08 -13.08 12.49
N LEU A 45 -7.37 -12.61 11.46
CA LEU A 45 -7.11 -11.20 11.25
C LEU A 45 -8.39 -10.44 10.95
N ARG A 46 -8.63 -9.36 11.70
CA ARG A 46 -9.64 -8.36 11.37
C ARG A 46 -8.98 -7.14 10.76
N VAL A 47 -9.76 -6.34 10.04
CA VAL A 47 -9.24 -5.13 9.37
C VAL A 47 -8.63 -4.14 10.38
N GLY A 48 -9.17 -4.04 11.60
CA GLY A 48 -8.62 -3.17 12.64
C GLY A 48 -7.33 -3.67 13.29
N ASP A 49 -6.96 -4.94 13.09
CA ASP A 49 -5.70 -5.49 13.60
C ASP A 49 -4.48 -5.05 12.76
N ILE A 50 -4.70 -4.56 11.54
CA ILE A 50 -3.64 -4.01 10.69
C ILE A 50 -3.14 -2.72 11.33
N LYS A 51 -1.86 -2.71 11.71
CA LYS A 51 -1.22 -1.57 12.37
C LYS A 51 -0.37 -0.74 11.43
N ILE A 52 0.21 -1.36 10.40
CA ILE A 52 1.19 -0.69 9.54
C ILE A 52 0.76 -0.79 8.08
N VAL A 53 0.89 0.33 7.37
CA VAL A 53 0.76 0.39 5.91
C VAL A 53 2.04 0.97 5.31
N ALA A 54 2.46 0.40 4.18
CA ALA A 54 3.63 0.83 3.44
C ALA A 54 3.35 0.81 1.92
N GLY A 55 4.14 1.54 1.17
CA GLY A 55 4.05 1.61 -0.30
C GLY A 55 5.41 1.43 -0.94
N LEU A 56 5.53 0.47 -1.85
CA LEU A 56 6.68 0.26 -2.73
C LEU A 56 6.21 0.39 -4.18
N GLY A 57 7.05 0.92 -5.04
CA GLY A 57 6.67 1.13 -6.43
C GLY A 57 7.35 2.29 -7.14
N ASP A 58 6.61 2.85 -8.09
CA ASP A 58 7.04 3.92 -8.98
C ASP A 58 6.23 5.23 -8.82
N SER A 59 6.19 6.03 -9.89
CA SER A 59 5.49 7.30 -10.00
C SER A 59 4.01 7.26 -9.59
N PHE A 60 3.31 6.14 -9.77
CA PHE A 60 1.93 5.99 -9.30
C PHE A 60 1.85 5.96 -7.78
N THR A 61 2.76 5.22 -7.13
CA THR A 61 2.77 5.04 -5.68
C THR A 61 3.14 6.34 -4.95
N VAL A 62 3.89 7.24 -5.59
CA VAL A 62 4.20 8.58 -5.05
C VAL A 62 3.17 9.65 -5.44
N ALA A 63 2.15 9.29 -6.23
CA ALA A 63 1.10 10.16 -6.72
C ALA A 63 1.65 11.38 -7.48
N ASN A 64 2.55 11.13 -8.44
CA ASN A 64 3.14 12.21 -9.24
C ASN A 64 2.06 13.10 -9.87
N GLY A 65 2.16 14.40 -9.60
CA GLY A 65 1.26 15.39 -10.18
C GLY A 65 -0.20 15.31 -9.71
N ALA A 66 -0.54 14.52 -8.69
CA ALA A 66 -1.93 14.25 -8.31
C ALA A 66 -2.78 15.50 -7.96
N ARG A 67 -2.13 16.61 -7.58
CA ARG A 67 -2.82 17.91 -7.39
C ARG A 67 -2.19 19.03 -8.22
N SER A 68 -1.48 18.67 -9.28
CA SER A 68 -0.87 19.65 -10.17
C SER A 68 -1.94 20.33 -11.01
N THR A 69 -1.87 21.66 -11.11
CA THR A 69 -2.65 22.46 -12.04
C THR A 69 -1.84 22.91 -13.26
N SER A 70 -0.61 22.43 -13.41
CA SER A 70 0.30 22.88 -14.47
C SER A 70 1.23 21.77 -14.92
N PHE A 71 1.49 21.70 -16.23
CA PHE A 71 2.36 20.66 -16.80
C PHE A 71 3.77 20.65 -16.19
N SER A 72 4.30 21.83 -15.87
CA SER A 72 5.62 21.97 -15.23
C SER A 72 5.73 21.33 -13.85
N ARG A 73 4.62 20.96 -13.20
CA ARG A 73 4.59 20.41 -11.83
C ARG A 73 4.12 18.95 -11.76
N VAL A 74 3.97 18.27 -12.90
CA VAL A 74 3.54 16.85 -12.94
C VAL A 74 4.57 15.89 -12.32
N HIS A 75 5.82 16.33 -12.19
CA HIS A 75 6.88 15.59 -11.52
C HIS A 75 6.90 15.79 -9.99
N GLU A 76 6.07 16.67 -9.45
CA GLU A 76 5.96 16.82 -7.99
C GLU A 76 5.31 15.57 -7.37
N GLU A 77 5.91 15.05 -6.31
CA GLU A 77 5.45 13.85 -5.61
C GLU A 77 4.47 14.18 -4.49
N TYR A 78 3.18 13.89 -4.69
CA TYR A 78 2.10 14.13 -3.74
C TYR A 78 1.83 12.89 -2.86
N ARG A 79 2.86 12.36 -2.19
CA ARG A 79 2.80 11.07 -1.47
C ARG A 79 1.61 10.93 -0.51
N GLY A 80 1.19 12.01 0.15
CA GLY A 80 0.03 12.01 1.04
C GLY A 80 -1.33 11.83 0.35
N ASP A 81 -1.40 12.07 -0.96
CA ASP A 81 -2.57 11.85 -1.83
C ASP A 81 -2.53 10.49 -2.56
N SER A 82 -1.46 9.71 -2.37
CA SER A 82 -1.34 8.38 -2.97
C SER A 82 -2.45 7.46 -2.51
N PHE A 83 -3.17 6.87 -3.46
CA PHE A 83 -4.20 5.88 -3.15
C PHE A 83 -3.64 4.75 -2.27
N SER A 84 -2.45 4.24 -2.58
CA SER A 84 -1.91 3.05 -1.93
C SER A 84 -1.26 3.31 -0.58
N ALA A 85 -0.67 4.48 -0.37
CA ALA A 85 0.13 4.74 0.83
C ALA A 85 -0.01 6.16 1.42
N GLY A 86 -0.89 7.00 0.86
CA GLY A 86 -1.15 8.35 1.34
C GLY A 86 -2.18 8.39 2.47
N GLY A 87 -2.00 9.28 3.43
CA GLY A 87 -2.90 9.46 4.57
C GLY A 87 -3.21 10.93 4.88
N ARG A 88 -3.22 11.80 3.87
CA ARG A 88 -3.58 13.21 4.04
C ARG A 88 -5.03 13.35 4.51
N GLY A 89 -5.23 14.02 5.64
CA GLY A 89 -6.56 14.24 6.21
C GLY A 89 -7.24 12.93 6.63
N SER A 90 -8.55 12.85 6.41
CA SER A 90 -9.37 11.64 6.59
C SER A 90 -9.96 11.18 5.25
N TYR A 91 -10.68 10.06 5.26
CA TYR A 91 -11.37 9.58 4.06
C TYR A 91 -12.50 10.54 3.60
N GLU A 92 -13.12 11.26 4.55
CA GLU A 92 -14.23 12.20 4.32
C GLU A 92 -13.76 13.60 3.93
N TYR A 93 -12.71 14.10 4.58
CA TYR A 93 -12.29 15.52 4.50
C TYR A 93 -10.89 15.72 3.92
N GLY A 94 -10.29 14.65 3.37
CA GLY A 94 -8.94 14.66 2.79
C GLY A 94 -8.92 14.00 1.43
N SER A 95 -8.06 12.98 1.29
CA SER A 95 -7.92 12.20 0.06
C SER A 95 -8.52 10.81 0.27
N THR A 96 -9.32 10.30 -0.67
CA THR A 96 -9.86 8.93 -0.56
C THR A 96 -8.77 7.92 -0.91
N THR A 97 -7.98 7.56 0.10
CA THR A 97 -6.85 6.64 0.00
C THR A 97 -7.07 5.39 0.83
N PHE A 98 -6.40 4.30 0.46
CA PHE A 98 -6.43 3.05 1.19
C PHE A 98 -6.05 3.21 2.68
N PRO A 99 -4.96 3.93 3.07
CA PRO A 99 -4.71 4.22 4.48
C PRO A 99 -5.82 5.03 5.18
N ASN A 100 -6.45 5.99 4.49
CA ASN A 100 -7.52 6.77 5.08
C ASN A 100 -8.78 5.92 5.34
N ILE A 101 -9.05 4.94 4.50
CA ILE A 101 -10.11 3.94 4.71
C ILE A 101 -9.74 3.04 5.90
N LEU A 102 -8.50 2.53 5.96
CA LEU A 102 -8.06 1.70 7.09
C LEU A 102 -8.13 2.43 8.45
N LYS A 103 -7.92 3.75 8.47
CA LYS A 103 -8.08 4.57 9.67
C LYS A 103 -9.49 4.55 10.27
N VAL A 104 -10.52 4.22 9.48
CA VAL A 104 -11.89 4.01 9.99
C VAL A 104 -11.94 2.83 10.95
N PHE A 105 -11.17 1.78 10.65
CA PHE A 105 -11.13 0.53 11.42
C PHE A 105 -10.05 0.54 12.50
N ASN A 106 -8.94 1.24 12.27
CA ASN A 106 -7.85 1.43 13.23
C ASN A 106 -7.29 2.86 13.18
N ARG A 107 -7.68 3.71 14.14
CA ARG A 107 -7.18 5.10 14.23
C ARG A 107 -5.69 5.21 14.55
N HIS A 108 -5.05 4.15 15.01
CA HIS A 108 -3.61 4.08 15.31
C HIS A 108 -2.79 3.50 14.15
N LEU A 109 -3.37 3.42 12.94
CA LEU A 109 -2.63 3.02 11.74
C LEU A 109 -1.36 3.85 11.59
N TYR A 110 -0.26 3.22 11.23
CA TYR A 110 1.06 3.80 11.15
C TYR A 110 1.71 3.58 9.77
N GLY A 111 2.68 4.41 9.41
CA GLY A 111 3.49 4.22 8.19
C GLY A 111 3.01 4.93 6.91
N TYR A 112 1.76 5.42 6.87
CA TYR A 112 1.25 6.16 5.71
C TYR A 112 1.97 7.50 5.50
N ALA A 113 2.17 7.88 4.25
CA ALA A 113 2.74 9.15 3.85
C ALA A 113 1.77 10.32 4.10
N ILE A 114 2.32 11.49 4.35
CA ILE A 114 1.59 12.75 4.53
C ILE A 114 2.19 13.81 3.62
N GLY A 115 1.42 14.79 3.15
CA GLY A 115 1.98 15.93 2.41
C GLY A 115 2.65 15.58 1.06
N LYS A 116 3.66 16.38 0.68
CA LYS A 116 4.48 16.21 -0.53
C LYS A 116 5.93 15.88 -0.15
N GLY A 117 6.69 15.32 -1.09
CA GLY A 117 8.14 15.19 -0.97
C GLY A 117 8.68 13.90 -1.59
N ASN A 118 10.00 13.83 -1.74
CA ASN A 118 10.69 12.65 -2.24
C ASN A 118 10.82 11.54 -1.17
N VAL A 119 11.43 10.41 -1.52
CA VAL A 119 11.56 9.22 -0.66
C VAL A 119 12.31 9.48 0.65
N THR A 120 13.18 10.50 0.69
CA THR A 120 13.95 10.89 1.88
C THR A 120 13.19 11.84 2.80
N SER A 121 12.08 12.42 2.33
CA SER A 121 11.29 13.35 3.12
C SER A 121 10.64 12.66 4.33
N ILE A 122 10.54 13.38 5.45
CA ILE A 122 9.78 12.93 6.63
C ILE A 122 8.33 12.57 6.26
N ASN A 123 7.79 13.29 5.29
CA ASN A 123 6.47 13.12 4.72
C ASN A 123 6.25 11.76 4.02
N ALA A 124 7.32 11.11 3.55
CA ALA A 124 7.23 9.83 2.85
C ALA A 124 6.91 8.66 3.78
N ARG A 125 7.30 8.72 5.05
CA ARG A 125 7.10 7.64 6.04
C ARG A 125 7.54 6.27 5.47
N PHE A 126 6.62 5.31 5.27
CA PHE A 126 6.90 4.02 4.63
C PHE A 126 6.40 3.90 3.19
N ASN A 127 5.99 5.01 2.57
CA ASN A 127 5.94 5.09 1.12
C ASN A 127 7.38 5.26 0.60
N LEU A 128 8.03 4.15 0.27
CA LEU A 128 9.40 4.08 -0.23
C LEU A 128 9.50 3.91 -1.74
N ALA A 129 8.39 4.12 -2.45
CA ALA A 129 8.38 4.21 -3.90
C ALA A 129 9.26 5.36 -4.40
N GLU A 130 9.79 5.22 -5.62
CA GLU A 130 10.66 6.20 -6.27
C GLU A 130 10.12 6.47 -7.67
N ALA A 131 9.87 7.74 -8.01
CA ALA A 131 9.41 8.09 -9.35
C ALA A 131 10.41 7.57 -10.41
N GLY A 132 9.89 6.94 -11.48
CA GLY A 132 10.72 6.31 -12.52
C GLY A 132 11.32 4.95 -12.16
N ALA A 133 11.01 4.38 -10.99
CA ALA A 133 11.45 3.04 -10.65
C ALA A 133 10.91 1.98 -11.62
N THR A 134 11.71 0.93 -11.80
CA THR A 134 11.37 -0.32 -12.50
C THR A 134 11.39 -1.50 -11.52
N PHE A 135 10.95 -2.68 -11.97
CA PHE A 135 11.03 -3.92 -11.17
C PHE A 135 12.43 -4.17 -10.58
N ARG A 136 13.50 -3.75 -11.27
CA ARG A 136 14.90 -3.88 -10.81
C ARG A 136 15.18 -3.17 -9.49
N HIS A 137 14.39 -2.16 -9.16
CA HIS A 137 14.54 -1.36 -7.94
C HIS A 137 13.80 -1.94 -6.74
N MET A 138 12.88 -2.89 -6.95
CA MET A 138 12.04 -3.44 -5.86
C MET A 138 12.85 -4.10 -4.73
N PRO A 139 13.93 -4.88 -4.98
CA PRO A 139 14.75 -5.42 -3.90
C PRO A 139 15.36 -4.34 -3.00
N VAL A 140 15.77 -3.20 -3.57
CA VAL A 140 16.35 -2.09 -2.81
C VAL A 140 15.28 -1.40 -1.97
N GLN A 141 14.10 -1.13 -2.54
CA GLN A 141 12.98 -0.54 -1.79
C GLN A 141 12.50 -1.45 -0.65
N ALA A 142 12.41 -2.76 -0.89
CA ALA A 142 12.04 -3.74 0.14
C ALA A 142 13.06 -3.81 1.29
N ARG A 143 14.37 -3.84 0.99
CA ARG A 143 15.42 -3.82 2.01
C ARG A 143 15.38 -2.54 2.84
N ARG A 144 15.15 -1.38 2.21
CA ARG A 144 14.97 -0.11 2.92
C ARG A 144 13.75 -0.14 3.83
N LEU A 145 12.65 -0.77 3.41
CA LEU A 145 11.45 -0.92 4.24
C LEU A 145 11.72 -1.77 5.47
N ILE A 146 12.32 -2.96 5.28
CA ILE A 146 12.74 -3.85 6.36
C ILE A 146 13.62 -3.09 7.35
N TYR A 147 14.66 -2.42 6.85
CA TYR A 147 15.58 -1.65 7.69
C TYR A 147 14.85 -0.56 8.48
N LYS A 148 14.00 0.24 7.83
CA LYS A 148 13.27 1.31 8.52
C LYS A 148 12.33 0.77 9.58
N MET A 149 11.60 -0.32 9.31
CA MET A 149 10.67 -0.88 10.28
C MET A 149 11.40 -1.59 11.44
N LYS A 150 12.49 -2.34 11.19
CA LYS A 150 13.30 -2.98 12.25
C LYS A 150 13.96 -1.94 13.19
N ASN A 151 14.17 -0.71 12.73
CA ASN A 151 14.77 0.38 13.51
C ASN A 151 13.75 1.43 14.01
N ASP A 152 12.45 1.24 13.78
CA ASP A 152 11.43 2.16 14.28
C ASP A 152 10.95 1.68 15.65
N PRO A 153 11.13 2.46 16.74
CA PRO A 153 10.78 2.03 18.09
C PRO A 153 9.28 1.87 18.32
N TYR A 154 8.43 2.35 17.41
CA TYR A 154 6.97 2.21 17.50
C TYR A 154 6.43 0.95 16.84
N ILE A 155 7.31 0.09 16.30
CA ILE A 155 6.92 -1.10 15.54
C ILE A 155 7.43 -2.35 16.22
N ASP A 156 6.50 -3.25 16.54
CA ASP A 156 6.85 -4.65 16.75
C ASP A 156 7.00 -5.31 15.38
N PHE A 157 8.25 -5.39 14.92
CA PHE A 157 8.54 -5.87 13.60
C PHE A 157 8.08 -7.32 13.36
N GLN A 158 8.04 -8.15 14.41
CA GLN A 158 7.62 -9.55 14.28
C GLN A 158 6.11 -9.71 14.44
N ASN A 159 5.50 -8.97 15.38
CA ASN A 159 4.12 -9.23 15.78
C ASN A 159 3.08 -8.28 15.16
N ASP A 160 3.48 -7.10 14.70
CA ASP A 160 2.51 -6.16 14.12
C ASP A 160 2.06 -6.58 12.73
N TRP A 161 0.76 -6.56 12.48
CA TRP A 161 0.23 -6.82 11.14
C TRP A 161 0.48 -5.63 10.22
N LYS A 162 1.07 -5.95 9.05
CA LYS A 162 1.55 -5.00 8.06
C LYS A 162 0.84 -5.27 6.72
N ILE A 163 0.45 -4.21 6.03
CA ILE A 163 0.12 -4.25 4.60
C ILE A 163 1.18 -3.49 3.85
N VAL A 164 1.86 -4.15 2.93
CA VAL A 164 2.78 -3.52 1.98
C VAL A 164 2.12 -3.53 0.62
N ASN A 165 1.76 -2.34 0.14
CA ASN A 165 1.24 -2.16 -1.19
C ASN A 165 2.40 -2.05 -2.17
N LEU A 166 2.48 -3.00 -3.11
CA LEU A 166 3.41 -2.97 -4.23
C LEU A 166 2.66 -2.51 -5.48
N PHE A 167 3.06 -1.40 -6.09
CA PHE A 167 2.55 -0.96 -7.39
C PHE A 167 3.72 -0.51 -8.27
N ILE A 168 4.18 -1.43 -9.12
CA ILE A 168 5.32 -1.25 -10.02
C ILE A 168 4.96 -1.74 -11.42
N GLY A 169 5.54 -1.11 -12.43
CA GLY A 169 5.53 -1.63 -13.80
C GLY A 169 5.12 -0.61 -14.86
N GLN A 170 4.70 0.61 -14.48
CA GLN A 170 4.37 1.64 -15.47
C GLN A 170 5.59 1.94 -16.34
N HIS A 171 6.75 2.13 -15.72
CA HIS A 171 7.96 2.46 -16.46
C HIS A 171 8.44 1.28 -17.31
N ASP A 172 8.34 0.05 -16.78
CA ASP A 172 8.69 -1.17 -17.51
C ASP A 172 7.82 -1.36 -18.75
N GLN A 173 6.53 -1.10 -18.67
CA GLN A 173 5.61 -1.14 -19.81
C GLN A 173 5.95 -0.08 -20.87
N CYS A 174 6.33 1.14 -20.47
CA CYS A 174 6.78 2.16 -21.43
C CYS A 174 8.03 1.71 -22.20
N VAL A 175 8.99 1.11 -21.52
CA VAL A 175 10.21 0.56 -22.14
C VAL A 175 9.89 -0.65 -23.03
N ALA A 176 8.93 -1.50 -22.63
CA ALA A 176 8.44 -2.61 -23.44
C ALA A 176 7.87 -2.13 -24.77
N CYS A 177 6.94 -1.17 -24.72
CA CYS A 177 6.27 -0.60 -25.89
C CYS A 177 7.26 0.07 -26.84
N ALA A 178 8.23 0.82 -26.31
CA ALA A 178 9.24 1.50 -27.11
C ALA A 178 10.17 0.50 -27.85
N ASN A 179 10.42 -0.67 -27.26
CA ASN A 179 11.36 -1.66 -27.80
C ASN A 179 10.70 -2.87 -28.48
N MET A 180 9.37 -2.91 -28.60
CA MET A 180 8.59 -4.09 -29.07
C MET A 180 8.97 -5.41 -28.36
N VAL A 181 9.46 -5.33 -27.13
CA VAL A 181 9.80 -6.51 -26.33
C VAL A 181 8.57 -6.91 -25.52
N SER A 182 8.18 -8.18 -25.59
CA SER A 182 7.15 -8.73 -24.70
C SER A 182 7.70 -8.77 -23.27
N ILE A 183 7.34 -7.78 -22.46
CA ILE A 183 7.57 -7.83 -21.02
C ILE A 183 6.26 -8.30 -20.39
N SER A 184 6.21 -9.55 -19.94
CA SER A 184 5.02 -10.14 -19.29
C SER A 184 4.82 -9.64 -17.84
N ASN A 185 5.31 -8.44 -17.51
CA ASN A 185 5.25 -7.87 -16.17
C ASN A 185 4.01 -6.99 -16.05
N TYR A 186 2.90 -7.63 -15.69
CA TYR A 186 1.67 -6.95 -15.30
C TYR A 186 1.92 -6.07 -14.07
N LEU A 187 1.11 -5.01 -13.95
CA LEU A 187 0.94 -4.24 -12.71
C LEU A 187 0.81 -5.24 -11.55
N THR A 188 1.88 -5.41 -10.79
CA THR A 188 1.90 -6.41 -9.73
C THR A 188 1.37 -5.74 -8.48
N VAL A 189 0.06 -5.88 -8.25
CA VAL A 189 -0.55 -5.55 -6.97
C VAL A 189 -0.30 -6.73 -6.04
N ALA A 190 0.80 -6.68 -5.30
CA ALA A 190 1.05 -7.66 -4.26
C ALA A 190 0.71 -7.03 -2.90
N LEU A 191 -0.29 -7.60 -2.22
CA LEU A 191 -0.44 -7.49 -0.78
C LEU A 191 0.55 -8.49 -0.17
N LEU A 192 1.76 -8.03 0.08
CA LEU A 192 2.79 -8.89 0.65
C LEU A 192 2.57 -8.99 2.17
N TYR A 193 2.11 -10.15 2.61
CA TYR A 193 2.29 -10.59 3.99
C TYR A 193 3.72 -11.13 4.09
N LEU A 194 4.58 -10.40 4.79
CA LEU A 194 5.96 -10.81 4.97
C LEU A 194 6.21 -11.04 6.47
N PRO A 195 6.31 -12.30 6.93
CA PRO A 195 7.23 -12.59 8.03
C PRO A 195 8.63 -12.35 7.45
N LEU A 196 9.11 -11.11 7.57
CA LEU A 196 10.42 -10.69 7.09
C LEU A 196 11.48 -11.24 8.05
N GLU A 197 11.81 -12.53 7.97
CA GLU A 197 13.03 -13.03 8.60
C GLU A 197 14.25 -12.30 7.99
#